data_AF-A0A813E2V6-F1
#
_entry.id   AF-A0A813E2V6-F1
#
_cell.length_a   1.000
_cell.length_b   1.000
_cell.length_c   1.000
_cell.angle_alpha   90.00
_cell.angle_beta   90.00
_cell.angle_gamma   90.00
#
_symmetry.space_group_name_H-M   'P 1'
#
loop_
_entity.id
_entity.type
_entity.pdbx_description
1 polymer ?
#
loop_
_entity_poly.entity_id
_entity_poly.type
_entity_poly.pdbx_seq_one_letter_code
_entity_poly.pdbx_strand_id
1 'polypeptide(L)'
;DSKGVVPALICLLARLKEVTEVAFQGDASFGMALKEAFEDFLNAGTPNLPAKLLARHLDALLRGDSMPAATPTSSQQPMTPPPSAASQRSLLFSPKPRRRSDEANEEQGIDSVEAGIRKAMSIFRFVAAKDAFEAFFKKDLARRLLLQRSASLEAELCA
;
A
#
# COMPACT_ATOMS: atom_id res chain seq x y z
N ASP A 1 -14.38 1.56 10.08
CA ASP A 1 -13.89 0.97 8.81
C ASP A 1 -12.63 0.15 9.01
N SER A 2 -12.58 -1.07 8.47
CA SER A 2 -11.43 -1.98 8.61
C SER A 2 -10.22 -1.60 7.75
N LYS A 3 -10.41 -0.75 6.72
CA LYS A 3 -9.41 -0.43 5.70
C LYS A 3 -8.21 0.38 6.23
N GLY A 4 -8.45 1.28 7.20
CA GLY A 4 -7.41 2.16 7.76
C GLY A 4 -6.67 1.63 8.99
N VAL A 5 -7.19 0.59 9.64
CA VAL A 5 -6.64 0.11 10.92
C VAL A 5 -5.27 -0.55 10.74
N VAL A 6 -5.14 -1.44 9.75
CA VAL A 6 -3.85 -2.14 9.50
C VAL A 6 -2.73 -1.16 9.08
N PRO A 7 -2.94 -0.20 8.17
CA PRO A 7 -1.97 0.86 7.90
C PRO A 7 -1.57 1.66 9.14
N ALA A 8 -2.54 2.01 10.00
CA ALA A 8 -2.26 2.73 11.25
C ALA A 8 -1.40 1.90 12.21
N LEU A 9 -1.66 0.59 12.33
CA LEU A 9 -0.85 -0.34 13.13
C LEU A 9 0.58 -0.47 12.60
N ILE A 10 0.76 -0.50 11.28
CA ILE A 10 2.10 -0.51 10.64
C ILE A 10 2.85 0.78 10.98
N CYS A 11 2.20 1.93 10.87
CA CYS A 11 2.79 3.23 11.19
C CYS A 11 3.15 3.34 12.68
N LEU A 12 2.24 2.88 13.56
CA LEU A 12 2.48 2.83 15.00
C LEU A 12 3.69 1.96 15.33
N LEU A 13 3.76 0.74 14.79
CA LEU A 13 4.87 -0.17 15.03
C LEU A 13 6.20 0.40 14.52
N ALA A 14 6.21 1.06 13.36
CA ALA A 14 7.41 1.72 12.83
C ALA A 14 7.90 2.82 13.77
N ARG A 15 6.99 3.67 14.25
CA ARG A 15 7.31 4.76 15.19
C ARG A 15 7.76 4.25 16.55
N LEU A 16 7.15 3.18 17.08
CA LEU A 16 7.58 2.56 18.34
C LEU A 16 8.98 1.96 18.24
N LYS A 17 9.29 1.32 17.10
CA LYS A 17 10.64 0.82 16.82
C LYS A 17 11.65 1.95 16.69
N GLU A 18 11.32 3.02 15.99
CA GLU A 18 12.18 4.20 15.88
C GLU A 18 12.50 4.82 17.25
N VAL A 19 11.50 4.98 18.12
CA VAL A 19 11.72 5.46 19.49
C VAL A 19 12.61 4.50 20.28
N THR A 20 12.44 3.19 20.10
CA THR A 20 13.28 2.18 20.78
C THR A 20 14.73 2.24 20.31
N GLU A 21 14.97 2.43 19.01
CA GLU A 21 16.31 2.57 18.43
C GLU A 21 16.97 3.89 18.85
N VAL A 22 16.25 5.02 18.77
CA VAL A 22 16.82 6.35 19.01
C VAL A 22 16.96 6.66 20.50
N ALA A 23 15.91 6.44 21.30
CA ALA A 23 15.90 6.83 22.71
C ALA A 23 16.56 5.78 23.61
N PHE A 24 16.49 4.50 23.24
CA PHE A 24 17.01 3.38 24.03
C PHE A 24 18.20 2.67 23.37
N GLN A 25 18.78 3.27 22.31
CA GLN A 25 19.96 2.75 21.60
C GLN A 25 19.79 1.30 21.10
N GLY A 26 18.55 0.90 20.79
CA GLY A 26 18.25 -0.45 20.35
C GLY A 26 18.38 -1.51 21.46
N ASP A 27 18.18 -1.13 22.73
CA ASP A 27 18.24 -2.07 23.85
C ASP A 27 17.31 -3.27 23.64
N ALA A 28 17.88 -4.47 23.77
CA ALA A 28 17.19 -5.71 23.48
C ALA A 28 16.01 -5.95 24.44
N SER A 29 16.13 -5.53 25.71
CA SER A 29 15.11 -5.70 26.74
C SER A 29 13.87 -4.87 26.40
N PHE A 30 14.06 -3.59 26.05
CA PHE A 30 12.98 -2.73 25.55
C PHE A 30 12.39 -3.26 24.24
N GLY A 31 13.22 -3.78 23.34
CA GLY A 31 12.76 -4.43 22.12
C GLY A 31 11.89 -5.66 22.36
N MET A 32 12.19 -6.46 23.39
CA MET A 32 11.36 -7.61 23.79
C MET A 32 10.05 -7.14 24.44
N ALA A 33 10.13 -6.20 25.39
CA ALA A 33 8.95 -5.65 26.06
C ALA A 33 7.99 -4.97 25.08
N LEU A 34 8.50 -4.25 24.07
CA LEU A 34 7.69 -3.68 23.00
C LEU A 34 6.96 -4.76 22.19
N LYS A 35 7.65 -5.86 21.86
CA LYS A 35 7.05 -6.96 21.10
C LYS A 35 5.92 -7.63 21.91
N GLU A 36 6.17 -7.90 23.18
CA GLU A 36 5.20 -8.51 24.10
C GLU A 36 3.98 -7.60 24.29
N ALA A 37 4.20 -6.32 24.62
CA ALA A 37 3.11 -5.35 24.78
C ALA A 37 2.29 -5.16 23.50
N PHE A 38 2.92 -5.22 22.31
CA PHE A 38 2.22 -5.09 21.04
C PHE A 38 1.43 -6.36 20.68
N GLU A 39 1.96 -7.54 20.99
CA GLU A 39 1.25 -8.81 20.86
C GLU A 39 0.02 -8.86 21.78
N ASP A 40 0.20 -8.47 23.05
CA ASP A 40 -0.89 -8.37 24.02
C ASP A 40 -1.93 -7.36 23.56
N PHE A 41 -1.53 -6.17 23.12
CA PHE A 41 -2.45 -5.15 22.62
C PHE A 41 -3.31 -5.64 21.44
N LEU A 42 -2.71 -6.35 20.48
CA LEU A 42 -3.44 -6.87 19.32
C LEU A 42 -4.37 -8.02 19.66
N ASN A 43 -4.00 -8.85 20.64
CA ASN A 43 -4.73 -10.06 21.00
C ASN A 43 -5.69 -9.88 22.19
N ALA A 44 -5.58 -8.78 22.96
CA ALA A 44 -6.44 -8.50 24.13
C ALA A 44 -7.91 -8.17 23.76
N GLY A 45 -8.16 -7.78 22.51
CA GLY A 45 -9.49 -7.42 22.04
C GLY A 45 -10.40 -8.61 21.72
N THR A 46 -11.35 -8.39 20.81
CA THR A 46 -12.25 -9.45 20.34
C THR A 46 -11.46 -10.59 19.65
N PRO A 47 -11.83 -11.85 19.91
CA PRO A 47 -11.13 -13.00 19.34
C PRO A 47 -11.17 -12.94 17.81
N ASN A 48 -10.06 -13.33 17.19
CA ASN A 48 -9.91 -13.42 15.72
C ASN A 48 -10.08 -12.10 14.95
N LEU A 49 -10.26 -10.95 15.63
CA LEU A 49 -10.30 -9.64 15.00
C LEU A 49 -9.00 -9.27 14.28
N PRO A 50 -7.80 -9.40 14.87
CA PRO A 50 -6.57 -9.05 14.17
C PRO A 50 -6.40 -9.89 12.89
N ALA A 51 -6.73 -11.18 12.95
CA ALA A 51 -6.78 -12.08 11.81
C ALA A 51 -7.75 -11.59 10.72
N LYS A 52 -8.98 -11.21 11.10
CA LYS A 52 -9.97 -10.66 10.18
C LYS A 52 -9.52 -9.34 9.54
N LEU A 53 -8.95 -8.42 10.32
CA LEU A 53 -8.47 -7.12 9.84
C LEU A 53 -7.34 -7.30 8.82
N LEU A 54 -6.37 -8.19 9.10
CA LEU A 54 -5.29 -8.51 8.17
C LEU A 54 -5.80 -9.17 6.88
N ALA A 55 -6.69 -10.15 6.98
CA ALA A 55 -7.26 -10.82 5.81
C ALA A 55 -7.99 -9.83 4.89
N ARG A 56 -8.80 -8.93 5.46
CA ARG A 56 -9.48 -7.88 4.66
C ARG A 56 -8.52 -6.87 4.05
N HIS A 57 -7.46 -6.49 4.77
CA HIS A 57 -6.45 -5.57 4.24
C HIS A 57 -5.70 -6.19 3.06
N LEU A 58 -5.31 -7.47 3.17
CA LEU A 58 -4.67 -8.20 2.07
C LEU A 58 -5.61 -8.40 0.86
N ASP A 59 -6.89 -8.68 1.09
CA ASP A 59 -7.87 -8.75 -0.01
C ASP A 59 -8.03 -7.39 -0.73
N ALA A 60 -8.04 -6.28 0.02
CA ALA A 60 -8.09 -4.94 -0.56
C ALA A 60 -6.81 -4.58 -1.33
N LEU A 61 -5.63 -4.92 -0.80
CA LEU A 61 -4.35 -4.73 -1.49
C LEU A 61 -4.31 -5.51 -2.81
N LEU A 62 -4.78 -6.76 -2.80
CA LEU A 62 -4.81 -7.62 -4.00
C LEU A 62 -5.86 -7.22 -5.03
N ARG A 63 -6.82 -6.36 -4.67
CA ARG A 63 -7.80 -5.78 -5.61
C ARG A 63 -7.28 -4.55 -6.34
N GLY A 64 -6.16 -3.98 -5.92
CA GLY A 64 -5.73 -2.68 -6.44
C GLY A 64 -6.68 -1.54 -6.03
N ASP A 65 -7.37 -1.70 -4.89
CA ASP A 65 -8.14 -0.62 -4.24
C ASP A 65 -7.12 0.41 -3.73
N SER A 66 -6.54 1.15 -4.68
CA SER A 66 -5.57 2.20 -4.40
C SER A 66 -6.28 3.24 -3.55
N MET A 67 -5.85 3.33 -2.30
CA MET A 67 -6.16 4.46 -1.43
C MET A 67 -5.89 5.72 -2.27
N PRO A 68 -6.86 6.64 -2.42
CA PRO A 68 -6.74 7.73 -3.37
C PRO A 68 -5.46 8.49 -3.08
N ALA A 69 -4.55 8.44 -4.06
CA ALA A 69 -3.36 9.27 -4.06
C ALA A 69 -3.83 10.71 -3.84
N ALA A 70 -3.37 11.30 -2.73
CA ALA A 70 -3.60 12.69 -2.44
C ALA A 70 -3.25 13.51 -3.69
N THR A 71 -4.27 14.23 -4.17
CA THR A 71 -4.19 15.18 -5.26
C THR A 71 -2.99 16.12 -5.07
N PRO A 72 -2.03 16.21 -6.01
CA PRO A 72 -1.30 17.45 -6.18
C PRO A 72 -2.22 18.43 -6.91
N THR A 73 -2.75 19.39 -6.16
CA THR A 73 -3.42 20.58 -6.69
C THR A 73 -2.56 21.21 -7.79
N SER A 74 -3.19 21.37 -8.94
CA SER A 74 -2.62 22.01 -10.12
C SER A 74 -2.57 23.53 -9.99
N SER A 75 -1.51 24.10 -10.56
CA SER A 75 -1.47 25.41 -11.24
C SER A 75 -1.44 26.69 -10.40
N GLN A 76 -0.28 27.35 -10.37
CA GLN A 76 -0.01 28.56 -11.18
C GLN A 76 1.40 29.12 -10.89
N GLN A 77 2.27 29.14 -11.90
CA GLN A 77 3.38 30.10 -11.98
C GLN A 77 3.16 31.02 -13.20
N PRO A 78 3.35 32.35 -13.08
CA PRO A 78 3.09 33.31 -14.15
C PRO A 78 4.24 33.41 -15.16
N MET A 79 3.86 33.83 -16.36
CA MET A 79 4.68 34.05 -17.54
C MET A 79 5.76 35.13 -17.35
N THR A 80 6.97 34.89 -17.86
CA THR A 80 7.91 35.96 -18.27
C THR A 80 8.42 35.65 -19.68
N PRO A 81 8.41 36.61 -20.64
CA PRO A 81 8.97 36.40 -21.96
C PRO A 81 10.46 36.82 -22.01
N PRO A 82 11.30 36.15 -22.81
CA PRO A 82 12.52 36.76 -23.34
C PRO A 82 12.50 36.95 -24.87
N PRO A 83 13.20 37.95 -25.42
CA PRO A 83 13.11 38.39 -26.81
C PRO A 83 14.05 37.66 -27.79
N SER A 84 13.57 37.57 -29.03
CA SER A 84 14.27 37.68 -30.32
C SER A 84 15.79 37.47 -30.41
N ALA A 85 16.24 36.47 -31.19
CA ALA A 85 16.91 36.67 -32.50
C ALA A 85 17.77 35.47 -32.95
N ALA A 86 17.72 35.21 -34.27
CA ALA A 86 18.80 34.73 -35.14
C ALA A 86 19.22 33.25 -35.19
N SER A 87 19.26 32.78 -36.44
CA SER A 87 20.37 32.08 -37.10
C SER A 87 20.24 30.56 -37.37
N GLN A 88 19.88 30.30 -38.63
CA GLN A 88 20.60 29.49 -39.63
C GLN A 88 20.80 27.97 -39.42
N ARG A 89 20.18 27.24 -40.36
CA ARG A 89 20.62 26.03 -41.09
C ARG A 89 21.40 24.97 -40.28
N SER A 90 20.79 23.80 -40.12
CA SER A 90 21.49 22.55 -40.43
C SER A 90 20.52 21.42 -40.75
N LEU A 91 20.87 20.69 -41.80
CA LEU A 91 20.19 19.53 -42.35
C LEU A 91 20.40 18.34 -41.42
N LEU A 92 19.36 17.87 -40.74
CA LEU A 92 19.23 16.44 -40.45
C LEU A 92 17.76 16.05 -40.51
N PHE A 93 17.44 15.36 -41.59
CA PHE A 93 16.32 14.47 -41.73
C PHE A 93 16.29 13.50 -40.52
N SER A 94 15.37 13.75 -39.59
CA SER A 94 14.76 12.75 -38.71
C SER A 94 13.57 13.40 -38.00
N PRO A 95 12.34 12.98 -38.31
CA PRO A 95 11.42 12.57 -37.23
C PRO A 95 10.53 11.41 -37.70
N LYS A 96 10.23 10.35 -36.93
CA LYS A 96 9.68 10.34 -35.57
C LYS A 96 9.45 8.87 -35.17
N PRO A 97 10.05 8.29 -34.11
CA PRO A 97 9.39 7.17 -33.46
C PRO A 97 8.20 7.73 -32.69
N ARG A 98 7.01 7.21 -33.00
CA ARG A 98 5.79 7.44 -32.23
C ARG A 98 6.03 6.91 -30.80
N ARG A 99 5.65 7.70 -29.80
CA ARG A 99 5.53 7.25 -28.41
C ARG A 99 4.71 5.96 -28.35
N ARG A 100 5.14 5.01 -27.52
CA ARG A 100 4.19 4.28 -26.70
C ARG A 100 4.79 4.07 -25.31
N SER A 101 4.37 4.96 -24.42
CA SER A 101 4.78 5.07 -23.03
C SER A 101 3.93 4.17 -22.14
N ASP A 102 3.41 3.06 -22.67
CA ASP A 102 2.34 2.29 -22.01
C ASP A 102 2.89 1.12 -21.17
N GLU A 103 4.17 0.72 -21.31
CA GLU A 103 4.72 -0.47 -20.63
C GLU A 103 5.37 -0.21 -19.25
N ALA A 104 5.54 1.04 -18.83
CA ALA A 104 6.22 1.37 -17.57
C ALA A 104 5.28 1.52 -16.35
N ASN A 105 3.96 1.38 -16.53
CA ASN A 105 2.97 1.65 -15.48
C ASN A 105 2.44 0.36 -14.81
N GLU A 106 2.55 -0.80 -15.47
CA GLU A 106 2.07 -2.08 -14.90
C GLU A 106 3.05 -2.69 -13.89
N GLU A 107 4.36 -2.54 -14.07
CA GLU A 107 5.37 -3.06 -13.13
C GLU A 107 5.31 -2.37 -11.76
N GLN A 108 5.07 -1.05 -11.72
CA GLN A 108 4.98 -0.28 -10.46
C GLN A 108 3.79 -0.69 -9.58
N GLY A 109 2.71 -1.20 -10.17
CA GLY A 109 1.55 -1.68 -9.43
C GLY A 109 1.86 -2.94 -8.64
N ILE A 110 2.60 -3.87 -9.23
CA ILE A 110 2.94 -5.17 -8.65
C ILE A 110 3.94 -4.99 -7.51
N ASP A 111 5.00 -4.20 -7.70
CA ASP A 111 6.00 -3.90 -6.68
C ASP A 111 5.38 -3.18 -5.46
N SER A 112 4.43 -2.27 -5.70
CA SER A 112 3.72 -1.57 -4.63
C SER A 112 2.84 -2.51 -3.81
N VAL A 113 2.12 -3.43 -4.48
CA VAL A 113 1.30 -4.45 -3.80
C VAL A 113 2.19 -5.41 -3.02
N GLU A 114 3.31 -5.85 -3.57
CA GLU A 114 4.26 -6.73 -2.89
C GLU A 114 4.83 -6.05 -1.62
N ALA A 115 5.20 -4.77 -1.71
CA ALA A 115 5.63 -3.98 -0.56
C ALA A 115 4.53 -3.84 0.50
N GLY A 116 3.27 -3.67 0.08
CA GLY A 116 2.11 -3.67 0.97
C GLY A 116 1.95 -5.00 1.71
N ILE A 117 2.07 -6.13 1.01
CA ILE A 117 2.02 -7.47 1.59
C ILE A 117 3.16 -7.67 2.59
N ARG A 118 4.40 -7.29 2.26
CA ARG A 118 5.53 -7.37 3.20
C ARG A 118 5.25 -6.61 4.50
N LYS A 119 4.69 -5.41 4.42
CA LYS A 119 4.32 -4.62 5.62
C LYS A 119 3.21 -5.29 6.42
N ALA A 120 2.17 -5.82 5.78
CA ALA A 120 1.12 -6.56 6.47
C ALA A 120 1.65 -7.82 7.17
N MET A 121 2.62 -8.52 6.57
CA MET A 121 3.28 -9.68 7.18
C MET A 121 4.08 -9.32 8.44
N SER A 122 4.55 -8.07 8.56
CA SER A 122 5.20 -7.62 9.80
C SER A 122 4.23 -7.59 10.99
N ILE A 123 2.95 -7.28 10.76
CA ILE A 123 1.90 -7.31 11.79
C ILE A 123 1.43 -8.74 12.05
N PHE A 124 1.35 -9.59 11.02
CA PHE A 124 0.95 -10.99 11.14
C PHE A 124 1.78 -11.76 12.18
N ARG A 125 3.04 -11.39 12.39
CA ARG A 125 3.91 -12.00 13.41
C ARG A 125 3.37 -11.91 14.83
N PHE A 126 2.55 -10.90 15.12
CA PHE A 126 1.98 -10.63 16.45
C PHE A 126 0.55 -11.18 16.60
N VAL A 127 0.01 -11.86 15.59
CA VAL A 127 -1.35 -12.39 15.62
C VAL A 127 -1.33 -13.84 16.11
N ALA A 128 -2.03 -14.11 17.22
CA ALA A 128 -2.13 -15.45 17.77
C ALA A 128 -3.04 -16.37 16.91
N ALA A 129 -4.16 -15.84 16.42
CA ALA A 129 -5.19 -16.61 15.72
C ALA A 129 -4.87 -16.86 14.23
N LYS A 130 -3.81 -17.65 13.96
CA LYS A 130 -3.36 -17.95 12.59
C LYS A 130 -4.35 -18.80 11.80
N ASP A 131 -4.98 -19.79 12.43
CA ASP A 131 -5.97 -20.65 11.77
C ASP A 131 -7.21 -19.85 11.34
N ALA A 132 -7.62 -18.89 12.18
CA ALA A 132 -8.71 -17.98 11.83
C ALA A 132 -8.33 -17.08 10.65
N PHE A 133 -7.10 -16.56 10.61
CA PHE A 133 -6.61 -15.79 9.47
C PHE A 133 -6.67 -16.62 8.19
N GLU A 134 -6.20 -17.86 8.23
CA GLU A 134 -6.23 -18.78 7.09
C GLU A 134 -7.66 -19.01 6.59
N ALA A 135 -8.61 -19.25 7.49
CA ALA A 135 -10.02 -19.43 7.15
C ALA A 135 -10.62 -18.19 6.45
N PHE A 136 -10.34 -16.99 6.97
CA PHE A 136 -10.81 -15.74 6.37
C PHE A 136 -10.14 -15.47 5.02
N PHE A 137 -8.81 -15.66 4.94
CA PHE A 137 -8.03 -15.41 3.73
C PHE A 137 -8.41 -16.37 2.61
N LYS A 138 -8.51 -17.68 2.89
CA LYS A 138 -8.96 -18.68 1.90
C LYS A 138 -10.37 -18.36 1.40
N LYS A 139 -11.29 -17.99 2.29
CA LYS A 139 -12.65 -17.62 1.90
C LYS A 139 -12.68 -16.43 0.95
N ASP A 140 -11.95 -15.36 1.27
CA ASP A 140 -11.96 -14.14 0.45
C ASP A 140 -11.17 -14.34 -0.86
N LEU A 141 -10.08 -15.13 -0.84
CA LEU A 141 -9.36 -15.54 -2.04
C LEU A 141 -10.23 -16.42 -2.96
N ALA A 142 -10.92 -17.44 -2.41
CA ALA A 142 -11.80 -18.30 -3.18
C ALA A 142 -12.93 -17.51 -3.85
N ARG A 143 -13.55 -16.58 -3.11
CA ARG A 143 -14.52 -15.64 -3.68
C ARG A 143 -13.91 -14.87 -4.84
N ARG A 144 -12.72 -14.29 -4.68
CA ARG A 144 -12.06 -13.50 -5.73
C ARG A 144 -11.80 -14.31 -6.99
N LEU A 145 -11.28 -15.53 -6.83
CA LEU A 145 -11.00 -16.44 -7.94
C LEU A 145 -12.27 -16.86 -8.68
N LEU A 146 -13.34 -17.18 -7.95
CA LEU A 146 -14.62 -17.63 -8.52
C LEU A 146 -15.42 -16.49 -9.16
N LEU A 147 -15.40 -15.30 -8.56
CA LEU A 147 -16.18 -14.16 -9.05
C LEU A 147 -15.51 -13.42 -10.22
N GLN A 148 -14.29 -13.80 -10.65
CA GLN A 148 -13.53 -13.18 -11.77
C GLN A 148 -13.72 -11.65 -11.79
N ARG A 149 -13.66 -11.03 -10.61
CA ARG A 149 -14.17 -9.68 -10.42
C ARG A 149 -13.10 -8.65 -10.72
N SER A 150 -12.85 -8.42 -12.01
CA SER A 150 -12.42 -7.10 -12.48
C SER A 150 -13.50 -6.08 -12.05
N ALA A 151 -13.08 -4.87 -11.73
CA ALA A 151 -13.83 -3.85 -10.98
C ALA A 151 -15.25 -3.46 -11.49
N SER A 152 -15.74 -4.02 -12.60
CA SER A 152 -17.01 -3.64 -13.23
C SER A 152 -18.26 -4.21 -12.53
N LEU A 153 -18.22 -5.45 -12.01
CA LEU A 153 -19.46 -6.14 -11.58
C LEU A 153 -20.05 -5.62 -10.26
N GLU A 154 -19.28 -4.91 -9.44
CA GLU A 154 -19.77 -4.35 -8.17
C GLU A 154 -20.36 -2.94 -8.33
N ALA A 155 -20.08 -2.25 -9.45
CA ALA A 155 -20.71 -0.96 -9.77
C ALA A 155 -22.16 -1.12 -10.23
N GLU A 156 -22.55 -2.28 -10.76
CA GLU A 156 -23.91 -2.54 -11.23
C GLU A 156 -24.88 -2.97 -10.12
N LEU A 157 -24.38 -3.38 -8.95
CA LEU A 157 -25.25 -3.80 -7.82
C LEU A 157 -25.65 -2.65 -6.87
N CYS A 158 -25.18 -1.43 -7.15
CA CYS A 158 -25.55 -0.20 -6.43
C CYS A 158 -26.43 0.74 -7.27
N ALA A 159 -27.03 0.26 -8.36
CA ALA A 159 -28.03 0.98 -9.15
C ALA A 159 -29.44 0.45 -8.86
#